data_AF-A0A7R9TRH1-F1
#
_entry.id   AF-A0A7R9TRH1-F1
#
_cell.length_a   1.000
_cell.length_b   1.000
_cell.length_c   1.000
_cell.angle_alpha   90.00
_cell.angle_beta   90.00
_cell.angle_gamma   90.00
#
_symmetry.space_group_name_H-M   'P 1'
#
loop_
_entity.id
_entity.type
_entity.pdbx_description
1 polymer ?
#
loop_
_entity_poly.entity_id
_entity_poly.type
_entity_poly.pdbx_seq_one_letter_code
_entity_poly.pdbx_strand_id
1 'polypeptide(L)'
;ASYDLNSLKRTAELEERLPGWQGEVPRSGPEAEAAGGGVGGVVSTRPDAYGDSPAGAEARKDHARGTWVEPISWHPRAFHLHNIMTDAECDEVLELARTRVRRSTVVDSTTGESKVDPIRTSEQCFLNRGHFPIVSVIEKRLERYTMLPWYNGEDLQVLKYSNGQKYDAHHDVGELDTASGKQLAAEGGHRVATVLLYLSDVDDDGGGETATVTARP
;
A
#
# COMPACT_ATOMS: atom_id res chain seq x y z
N ALA A 1 34.16 9.38 -1.99
CA ALA A 1 34.79 8.20 -2.62
C ALA A 1 33.78 7.61 -3.58
N SER A 2 34.12 7.49 -4.86
CA SER A 2 33.27 6.90 -5.89
C SER A 2 33.19 5.39 -5.67
N TYR A 3 31.99 4.84 -5.56
CA TYR A 3 31.79 3.39 -5.42
C TYR A 3 31.76 2.71 -6.79
N ASP A 4 32.45 1.58 -6.85
CA ASP A 4 32.62 0.70 -8.00
C ASP A 4 31.43 -0.27 -8.10
N LEU A 5 30.69 -0.20 -9.21
CA LEU A 5 29.46 -0.96 -9.47
C LEU A 5 29.70 -2.44 -9.84
N ASN A 6 30.95 -2.94 -9.80
CA ASN A 6 31.27 -4.31 -10.22
C ASN A 6 31.49 -5.32 -9.08
N SER A 7 31.21 -4.98 -7.81
CA SER A 7 31.62 -5.83 -6.68
C SER A 7 30.59 -6.85 -6.13
N LEU A 8 29.35 -6.89 -6.62
CA LEU A 8 28.35 -7.81 -6.07
C LEU A 8 28.40 -9.19 -6.74
N LYS A 9 29.30 -10.05 -6.25
CA LYS A 9 29.21 -11.51 -6.45
C LYS A 9 28.12 -12.08 -5.55
N ARG A 10 27.33 -13.02 -6.08
CA ARG A 10 26.41 -13.88 -5.32
C ARG A 10 27.14 -14.54 -4.15
N THR A 11 26.78 -14.18 -2.94
CA THR A 11 26.96 -15.04 -1.77
C THR A 11 25.59 -15.24 -1.14
N ALA A 12 25.15 -16.49 -1.18
CA ALA A 12 24.08 -16.99 -0.33
C ALA A 12 24.60 -17.00 1.11
N GLU A 13 23.92 -16.29 1.98
CA GLU A 13 23.87 -16.37 3.45
C GLU A 13 23.68 -14.95 3.98
N LEU A 14 22.59 -14.71 4.71
CA LEU A 14 22.57 -13.91 5.95
C LEU A 14 21.16 -13.90 6.58
N GLU A 15 21.04 -14.64 7.68
CA GLU A 15 19.94 -14.62 8.65
C GLU A 15 20.05 -13.42 9.60
N GLU A 16 19.94 -12.19 9.12
CA GLU A 16 19.72 -11.05 10.02
C GLU A 16 18.47 -10.26 9.59
N ARG A 17 17.31 -10.87 9.85
CA ARG A 17 16.01 -10.23 9.69
C ARG A 17 15.63 -9.54 11.01
N LEU A 18 15.02 -8.37 10.87
CA LEU A 18 14.81 -7.36 11.92
C LEU A 18 14.16 -7.93 13.21
N PRO A 19 14.41 -7.32 14.39
CA PRO A 19 13.73 -7.68 15.63
C PRO A 19 12.20 -7.60 15.47
N GLY A 20 11.51 -8.74 15.57
CA GLY A 20 10.05 -8.86 15.41
C GLY A 20 9.59 -9.49 14.10
N TRP A 21 10.50 -9.82 13.19
CA TRP A 21 10.19 -10.59 11.99
C TRP A 21 9.80 -12.04 12.37
N GLN A 22 8.56 -12.44 12.12
CA GLN A 22 8.04 -13.78 12.44
C GLN A 22 8.20 -14.80 11.30
N GLY A 23 8.94 -14.47 10.24
CA GLY A 23 8.94 -15.25 9.01
C GLY A 23 8.19 -14.55 7.88
N GLU A 24 8.45 -14.97 6.64
CA GLU A 24 7.50 -14.73 5.56
C GLU A 24 6.23 -15.54 5.85
N VAL A 25 5.06 -14.90 5.78
CA VAL A 25 3.79 -15.63 5.78
C VAL A 25 3.83 -16.56 4.56
N PRO A 26 3.52 -17.86 4.70
CA PRO A 26 3.51 -18.78 3.57
C PRO A 26 2.63 -18.24 2.44
N ARG A 27 3.26 -17.92 1.31
CA ARG A 27 2.56 -17.46 0.10
C ARG A 27 1.93 -18.67 -0.57
N SER A 28 0.62 -18.64 -0.79
CA SER A 28 -0.01 -19.62 -1.67
C SER A 28 0.42 -19.29 -3.10
N GLY A 29 1.31 -20.09 -3.69
CA GLY A 29 1.71 -19.91 -5.08
C GLY A 29 0.54 -20.20 -6.04
N PRO A 30 0.59 -19.67 -7.28
CA PRO A 30 -0.45 -19.88 -8.29
C PRO A 30 -0.65 -21.36 -8.69
N GLU A 31 0.30 -22.25 -8.37
CA GLU A 31 0.20 -23.69 -8.63
C GLU A 31 -0.60 -24.47 -7.58
N ALA A 32 -0.85 -23.89 -6.40
CA ALA A 32 -1.58 -24.57 -5.32
C ALA A 32 -3.08 -24.77 -5.63
N GLU A 33 -3.62 -24.11 -6.66
CA GLU A 33 -5.02 -24.27 -7.07
C GLU A 33 -5.28 -25.47 -7.99
N ALA A 34 -4.25 -26.13 -8.53
CA ALA A 34 -4.45 -27.31 -9.38
C ALA A 34 -4.85 -28.57 -8.60
N ALA A 35 -4.72 -28.57 -7.27
CA ALA A 35 -4.94 -29.74 -6.44
C ALA A 35 -5.73 -29.41 -5.16
N GLY A 36 -7.06 -29.44 -5.25
CA GLY A 36 -7.93 -29.70 -4.11
C GLY A 36 -8.93 -28.61 -3.81
N GLY A 37 -10.22 -28.96 -3.89
CA GLY A 37 -11.32 -28.13 -3.46
C GLY A 37 -11.20 -27.77 -1.97
N GLY A 38 -10.82 -26.53 -1.71
CA GLY A 38 -10.76 -25.92 -0.39
C GLY A 38 -11.24 -24.49 -0.49
N VAL A 39 -12.11 -24.09 0.43
CA VAL A 39 -12.74 -22.77 0.54
C VAL A 39 -11.66 -21.70 0.78
N GLY A 40 -11.11 -21.14 -0.30
CA GLY A 40 -10.22 -19.98 -0.29
C GLY A 40 -10.77 -18.97 -1.29
N GLY A 41 -11.43 -17.93 -0.79
CA GLY A 41 -12.19 -17.00 -1.61
C GLY A 41 -11.30 -16.15 -2.51
N VAL A 42 -11.15 -16.57 -3.77
CA VAL A 42 -10.77 -15.68 -4.85
C VAL A 42 -11.93 -14.70 -5.03
N VAL A 43 -11.79 -13.47 -4.52
CA VAL A 43 -12.61 -12.35 -5.00
C VAL A 43 -12.06 -11.99 -6.38
N SER A 44 -12.33 -12.87 -7.35
CA SER A 44 -12.26 -12.51 -8.75
C SER A 44 -13.43 -11.56 -8.94
N THR A 45 -13.14 -10.34 -9.39
CA THR A 45 -14.15 -9.45 -9.96
C THR A 45 -14.68 -10.13 -11.21
N ARG A 46 -15.62 -11.07 -11.00
CA ARG A 46 -16.22 -11.89 -12.04
C ARG A 46 -16.61 -11.00 -13.22
N PRO A 47 -15.92 -11.07 -14.36
CA PRO A 47 -16.12 -10.11 -15.46
C PRO A 47 -17.52 -10.20 -16.06
N ASP A 48 -18.21 -11.32 -15.83
CA ASP A 48 -19.60 -11.60 -16.20
C ASP A 48 -20.63 -11.04 -15.20
N ALA A 49 -20.25 -10.79 -13.94
CA ALA A 49 -21.20 -10.37 -12.89
C ALA A 49 -21.89 -9.03 -13.16
N TYR A 50 -21.30 -8.18 -14.00
CA TYR A 50 -21.79 -6.83 -14.29
C TYR A 50 -22.20 -6.61 -15.75
N GLY A 51 -22.16 -7.64 -16.60
CA GLY A 51 -22.55 -7.56 -18.02
C GLY A 51 -21.87 -6.42 -18.80
N ASP A 52 -22.64 -5.74 -19.66
CA ASP A 52 -22.16 -4.63 -20.51
C ASP A 52 -22.18 -3.25 -19.80
N SER A 53 -22.37 -3.21 -18.49
CA SER A 53 -22.32 -1.96 -17.73
C SER A 53 -20.91 -1.35 -17.70
N PRO A 54 -20.78 -0.05 -17.38
CA PRO A 54 -19.47 0.57 -17.14
C PRO A 54 -18.63 -0.19 -16.09
N ALA A 55 -19.27 -0.70 -15.02
CA ALA A 55 -18.60 -1.51 -14.01
C ALA A 55 -18.09 -2.85 -14.59
N GLY A 56 -18.85 -3.47 -15.51
CA GLY A 56 -18.42 -4.67 -16.22
C GLY A 56 -17.25 -4.42 -17.17
N ALA A 57 -17.21 -3.27 -17.83
CA ALA A 57 -16.07 -2.88 -18.66
C ALA A 57 -14.79 -2.73 -17.82
N GLU A 58 -14.89 -2.12 -16.64
CA GLU A 58 -13.76 -2.00 -15.72
C GLU A 58 -13.35 -3.35 -15.13
N ALA A 59 -14.29 -4.21 -14.74
CA ALA A 59 -13.98 -5.57 -14.26
C ALA A 59 -13.26 -6.41 -15.33
N ARG A 60 -13.60 -6.25 -16.61
CA ARG A 60 -12.85 -6.89 -17.71
C ARG A 60 -11.43 -6.37 -17.85
N LYS A 61 -11.18 -5.08 -17.62
CA LYS A 61 -9.80 -4.53 -17.59
C LYS A 61 -9.02 -5.09 -16.41
N ASP A 62 -9.64 -5.21 -15.25
CA ASP A 62 -9.03 -5.82 -14.05
C ASP A 62 -8.67 -7.29 -14.32
N HIS A 63 -9.59 -8.04 -14.93
CA HIS A 63 -9.34 -9.42 -15.35
C HIS A 63 -8.23 -9.54 -16.39
N ALA A 64 -8.21 -8.67 -17.40
CA ALA A 64 -7.17 -8.66 -18.44
C ALA A 64 -5.77 -8.33 -17.88
N ARG A 65 -5.70 -7.55 -16.79
CA ARG A 65 -4.45 -7.31 -16.05
C ARG A 65 -4.03 -8.49 -15.17
N GLY A 66 -4.86 -9.52 -15.04
CA GLY A 66 -4.61 -10.64 -14.14
C GLY A 66 -4.68 -10.23 -12.67
N THR A 67 -5.56 -9.28 -12.31
CA THR A 67 -5.74 -8.85 -10.93
C THR A 67 -6.39 -9.95 -10.09
N TRP A 68 -5.83 -10.23 -8.92
CA TRP A 68 -6.38 -11.18 -7.95
C TRP A 68 -6.07 -10.75 -6.51
N VAL A 69 -6.74 -11.37 -5.53
CA VAL A 69 -6.65 -10.98 -4.12
C VAL A 69 -6.17 -12.16 -3.29
N GLU A 70 -5.06 -11.96 -2.57
CA GLU A 70 -4.49 -12.94 -1.64
C GLU A 70 -4.79 -12.55 -0.19
N PRO A 71 -5.50 -13.38 0.58
CA PRO A 71 -5.65 -13.16 2.02
C PRO A 71 -4.30 -13.37 2.74
N ILE A 72 -3.83 -12.35 3.46
CA ILE A 72 -2.57 -12.42 4.24
C ILE A 72 -2.84 -12.70 5.71
N SER A 73 -3.88 -12.09 6.27
CA SER A 73 -4.27 -12.26 7.67
C SER A 73 -5.75 -11.91 7.85
N TRP A 74 -6.42 -12.60 8.77
CA TRP A 74 -7.77 -12.25 9.21
C TRP A 74 -7.78 -11.40 10.50
N HIS A 75 -6.67 -11.36 11.23
CA HIS A 75 -6.55 -10.59 12.47
C HIS A 75 -5.16 -9.94 12.65
N PRO A 76 -4.97 -8.66 12.29
CA PRO A 76 -5.94 -7.80 11.61
C PRO A 76 -6.20 -8.28 10.17
N ARG A 77 -7.31 -7.83 9.57
CA ARG A 77 -7.63 -8.13 8.17
C ARG A 77 -6.59 -7.48 7.25
N ALA A 78 -5.84 -8.28 6.52
CA ALA A 78 -4.87 -7.84 5.54
C ALA A 78 -4.99 -8.70 4.28
N PHE A 79 -5.02 -8.04 3.13
CA PHE A 79 -5.11 -8.67 1.81
C PHE A 79 -4.10 -8.02 0.88
N HIS A 80 -3.48 -8.82 0.03
CA HIS A 80 -2.58 -8.36 -1.01
C HIS A 80 -3.33 -8.33 -2.35
N LEU A 81 -3.41 -7.15 -2.96
CA LEU A 81 -4.06 -6.91 -4.25
C LEU A 81 -3.03 -6.98 -5.37
N HIS A 82 -2.90 -8.15 -6.00
CA HIS A 82 -1.92 -8.39 -7.06
C HIS A 82 -2.33 -7.71 -8.37
N ASN A 83 -1.38 -7.15 -9.11
CA ASN A 83 -1.60 -6.53 -10.43
C ASN A 83 -2.69 -5.43 -10.44
N ILE A 84 -2.82 -4.70 -9.33
CA ILE A 84 -3.85 -3.65 -9.19
C ILE A 84 -3.49 -2.35 -9.93
N MET A 85 -2.20 -2.12 -10.18
CA MET A 85 -1.68 -1.04 -11.01
C MET A 85 -0.82 -1.63 -12.13
N THR A 86 -0.78 -0.95 -13.27
CA THR A 86 0.20 -1.25 -14.33
C THR A 86 1.46 -0.42 -14.15
N ASP A 87 2.59 -0.87 -14.71
CA ASP A 87 3.86 -0.13 -14.64
C ASP A 87 3.73 1.30 -15.16
N ALA A 88 2.99 1.51 -16.25
CA ALA A 88 2.73 2.84 -16.80
C ALA A 88 1.94 3.75 -15.84
N GLU A 89 1.00 3.19 -15.08
CA GLU A 89 0.25 3.94 -14.06
C GLU A 89 1.14 4.27 -12.85
N CYS A 90 2.02 3.34 -12.46
CA CYS A 90 3.03 3.58 -11.42
C CYS A 90 3.97 4.72 -11.82
N ASP A 91 4.49 4.68 -13.05
CA ASP A 91 5.38 5.70 -13.60
C ASP A 91 4.71 7.07 -13.65
N GLU A 92 3.45 7.15 -14.09
CA GLU A 92 2.70 8.42 -14.13
C GLU A 92 2.57 9.04 -12.72
N VAL A 93 2.25 8.23 -11.71
CA VAL A 93 2.18 8.70 -10.31
C VAL A 93 3.55 9.16 -9.82
N LEU A 94 4.62 8.41 -10.13
CA LEU A 94 5.98 8.76 -9.75
C LEU A 94 6.44 10.07 -10.41
N GLU A 95 6.13 10.29 -11.69
CA GLU A 95 6.45 11.53 -12.40
C GLU A 95 5.78 12.74 -11.77
N LEU A 96 4.51 12.63 -11.40
CA LEU A 96 3.79 13.68 -10.66
C LEU A 96 4.46 13.93 -9.30
N ALA A 97 4.87 12.89 -8.58
CA ALA A 97 5.44 12.99 -7.25
C ALA A 97 6.87 13.58 -7.24
N ARG A 98 7.72 13.25 -8.23
CA ARG A 98 9.15 13.58 -8.25
C ARG A 98 9.48 15.04 -7.92
N THR A 99 8.69 15.99 -8.41
CA THR A 99 8.92 17.43 -8.17
C THR A 99 8.22 17.97 -6.92
N ARG A 100 7.32 17.18 -6.33
CA ARG A 100 6.40 17.57 -5.24
C ARG A 100 6.80 17.02 -3.88
N VAL A 101 7.54 15.92 -3.81
CA VAL A 101 7.95 15.33 -2.53
C VAL A 101 8.78 16.30 -1.68
N ARG A 102 8.47 16.35 -0.39
CA ARG A 102 9.17 17.13 0.64
C ARG A 102 9.36 16.27 1.88
N ARG A 103 10.22 16.67 2.82
CA ARG A 103 10.43 15.94 4.08
C ARG A 103 9.10 15.66 4.79
N SER A 104 8.83 14.40 5.11
CA SER A 104 7.62 13.99 5.81
C SER A 104 7.55 14.56 7.23
N THR A 105 6.32 14.83 7.67
CA THR A 105 6.01 15.28 9.03
C THR A 105 5.01 14.33 9.70
N VAL A 106 4.90 14.42 11.02
CA VAL A 106 3.88 13.74 11.84
C VAL A 106 3.04 14.78 12.55
N VAL A 107 1.81 14.43 12.90
CA VAL A 107 0.95 15.26 13.76
C VAL A 107 1.29 14.95 15.21
N ASP A 108 1.71 15.95 15.97
CA ASP A 108 2.00 15.82 17.39
C ASP A 108 0.73 15.51 18.19
N SER A 109 0.77 14.49 19.04
CA SER A 109 -0.42 14.00 19.74
C SER A 109 -0.96 14.97 20.79
N THR A 110 -0.11 15.84 21.32
CA THR A 110 -0.45 16.79 22.40
C THR A 110 -0.91 18.12 21.83
N THR A 111 -0.20 18.63 20.83
CA THR A 111 -0.39 19.98 20.29
C THR A 111 -1.23 20.00 19.00
N GLY A 112 -1.30 18.88 18.27
CA GLY A 112 -1.97 18.82 16.95
C GLY A 112 -1.17 19.47 15.82
N GLU A 113 0.05 19.95 16.09
CA GLU A 113 0.90 20.59 15.09
C GLU A 113 1.68 19.57 14.25
N SER A 114 1.95 19.94 12.99
CA SER A 114 2.76 19.14 12.08
C SER A 114 4.25 19.37 12.36
N LYS A 115 5.00 18.33 12.73
CA LYS A 115 6.43 18.42 13.04
C LYS A 115 7.27 17.38 12.30
N VAL A 116 8.53 17.69 12.04
CA VAL A 116 9.51 16.69 11.58
C VAL A 116 9.87 15.79 12.76
N ASP A 117 9.84 14.48 12.56
CA ASP A 117 10.02 13.50 13.63
C ASP A 117 10.99 12.38 13.20
N PRO A 118 11.87 11.88 14.11
CA PRO A 118 12.80 10.80 13.81
C PRO A 118 12.11 9.46 13.50
N ILE A 119 10.86 9.26 13.91
CA ILE A 119 10.10 8.02 13.68
C ILE A 119 9.71 7.87 12.19
N ARG A 120 9.50 8.99 11.49
CA ARG A 120 9.14 9.02 10.06
C ARG A 120 10.21 9.75 9.29
N THR A 121 11.08 9.02 8.60
CA THR A 121 12.26 9.58 7.92
C THR A 121 12.10 9.80 6.42
N SER A 122 10.95 9.44 5.84
CA SER A 122 10.64 9.56 4.41
C SER A 122 10.48 10.99 3.89
N GLU A 123 10.36 11.09 2.57
CA GLU A 123 9.77 12.24 1.89
C GLU A 123 8.33 11.90 1.46
N GLN A 124 7.44 12.89 1.38
CA GLN A 124 6.06 12.71 0.96
C GLN A 124 5.54 13.86 0.10
N CYS A 125 4.50 13.58 -0.67
CA CYS A 125 3.58 14.58 -1.20
C CYS A 125 2.15 14.04 -1.20
N PHE A 126 1.19 14.94 -1.35
CA PHE A 126 -0.20 14.59 -1.60
C PHE A 126 -0.55 14.97 -3.04
N LEU A 127 -1.18 14.04 -3.75
CA LEU A 127 -1.78 14.29 -5.05
C LEU A 127 -3.29 14.47 -4.84
N ASN A 128 -3.75 15.71 -4.99
CA ASN A 128 -5.12 16.07 -4.66
C ASN A 128 -6.16 15.33 -5.50
N ARG A 129 -7.24 14.93 -4.83
CA ARG A 129 -8.38 14.26 -5.46
C ARG A 129 -9.01 15.14 -6.53
N GLY A 130 -9.37 14.52 -7.65
CA GLY A 130 -9.99 15.21 -8.79
C GLY A 130 -9.08 16.17 -9.57
N HIS A 131 -7.83 16.41 -9.12
CA HIS A 131 -6.88 17.25 -9.85
C HIS A 131 -6.13 16.45 -10.92
N PHE A 132 -5.68 15.24 -10.58
CA PHE A 132 -4.90 14.39 -11.49
C PHE A 132 -5.78 13.25 -12.05
N PRO A 133 -5.89 13.10 -13.38
CA PRO A 133 -6.71 12.04 -13.97
C PRO A 133 -6.37 10.62 -13.47
N ILE A 134 -5.07 10.31 -13.35
CA ILE A 134 -4.61 9.02 -12.83
C ILE A 134 -5.08 8.75 -11.41
N VAL A 135 -5.13 9.77 -10.54
CA VAL A 135 -5.64 9.64 -9.17
C VAL A 135 -7.10 9.21 -9.21
N SER A 136 -7.93 9.84 -10.03
CA SER A 136 -9.34 9.47 -10.16
C SER A 136 -9.56 8.05 -10.72
N VAL A 137 -8.69 7.59 -11.62
CA VAL A 137 -8.69 6.21 -12.11
C VAL A 137 -8.40 5.23 -10.96
N ILE A 138 -7.35 5.50 -10.17
CA ILE A 138 -6.96 4.68 -9.01
C ILE A 138 -8.09 4.66 -7.97
N GLU A 139 -8.64 5.81 -7.59
CA GLU A 139 -9.72 5.91 -6.61
C GLU A 139 -10.96 5.09 -7.04
N LYS A 140 -11.35 5.18 -8.31
CA LYS A 140 -12.48 4.42 -8.86
C LYS A 140 -12.22 2.93 -8.93
N ARG A 141 -10.97 2.52 -9.12
CA ARG A 141 -10.55 1.13 -9.03
C ARG A 141 -10.65 0.65 -7.59
N LEU A 142 -10.07 1.38 -6.64
CA LEU A 142 -10.08 1.02 -5.21
C LEU A 142 -11.50 0.97 -4.62
N GLU A 143 -12.43 1.79 -5.09
CA GLU A 143 -13.86 1.71 -4.72
C GLU A 143 -14.43 0.29 -4.97
N ARG A 144 -14.05 -0.36 -6.08
CA ARG A 144 -14.53 -1.72 -6.39
C ARG A 144 -13.94 -2.80 -5.48
N TYR A 145 -12.69 -2.64 -5.07
CA TYR A 145 -11.99 -3.63 -4.25
C TYR A 145 -12.27 -3.47 -2.75
N THR A 146 -12.40 -2.23 -2.29
CA THR A 146 -12.70 -1.93 -0.88
C THR A 146 -14.18 -1.94 -0.58
N MET A 147 -15.03 -1.79 -1.61
CA MET A 147 -16.48 -1.51 -1.47
C MET A 147 -16.76 -0.24 -0.65
N LEU A 148 -15.78 0.65 -0.53
CA LEU A 148 -15.92 1.96 0.10
C LEU A 148 -16.06 3.01 -1.01
N PRO A 149 -17.02 3.94 -0.90
CA PRO A 149 -17.17 4.99 -1.89
C PRO A 149 -15.88 5.82 -2.00
N TRP A 150 -15.43 6.05 -3.24
CA TRP A 150 -14.21 6.82 -3.54
C TRP A 150 -14.19 8.20 -2.86
N TYR A 151 -15.37 8.81 -2.63
CA TYR A 151 -15.46 10.13 -2.02
C TYR A 151 -15.12 10.18 -0.52
N ASN A 152 -15.02 9.02 0.13
CA ASN A 152 -14.55 8.90 1.51
C ASN A 152 -13.01 8.86 1.61
N GLY A 153 -12.29 8.77 0.48
CA GLY A 153 -10.83 8.77 0.46
C GLY A 153 -10.24 10.14 0.78
N GLU A 154 -9.07 10.13 1.42
CA GLU A 154 -8.17 11.27 1.53
C GLU A 154 -7.36 11.46 0.24
N ASP A 155 -6.67 12.60 0.10
CA ASP A 155 -5.72 12.82 -0.99
C ASP A 155 -4.67 11.69 -1.09
N LEU A 156 -4.30 11.30 -2.32
CA LEU A 156 -3.35 10.21 -2.52
C LEU A 156 -1.97 10.60 -1.99
N GLN A 157 -1.57 10.00 -0.88
CA GLN A 157 -0.28 10.22 -0.26
C GLN A 157 0.80 9.37 -0.93
N VAL A 158 1.78 10.01 -1.56
CA VAL A 158 2.95 9.34 -2.12
C VAL A 158 4.11 9.46 -1.14
N LEU A 159 4.77 8.33 -0.86
CA LEU A 159 5.90 8.22 0.06
C LEU A 159 7.14 7.75 -0.67
N LYS A 160 8.27 8.38 -0.40
CA LYS A 160 9.58 8.00 -0.91
C LYS A 160 10.51 7.69 0.26
N TYR A 161 11.03 6.47 0.25
CA TYR A 161 12.04 6.00 1.18
C TYR A 161 13.38 5.89 0.45
N SER A 162 14.43 6.43 1.05
CA SER A 162 15.82 6.23 0.65
C SER A 162 16.48 5.22 1.60
N ASN A 163 17.65 4.69 1.24
CA ASN A 163 18.35 3.70 2.08
C ASN A 163 18.50 4.18 3.53
N GLY A 164 18.11 3.30 4.46
CA GLY A 164 18.12 3.57 5.90
C GLY A 164 16.93 4.39 6.42
N GLN A 165 16.04 4.86 5.56
CA GLN A 165 14.79 5.48 6.00
C GLN A 165 13.73 4.42 6.30
N LYS A 166 12.87 4.75 7.27
CA LYS A 166 11.80 3.87 7.76
C LYS A 166 10.64 4.68 8.31
N TYR A 167 9.57 3.94 8.62
CA TYR A 167 8.49 4.37 9.47
C TYR A 167 8.30 3.30 10.55
N ASP A 168 8.44 3.67 11.84
CA ASP A 168 8.14 2.71 12.91
C ASP A 168 6.65 2.35 12.96
N ALA A 169 6.34 1.22 13.62
CA ALA A 169 4.99 0.71 13.75
C ALA A 169 4.04 1.75 14.38
N HIS A 170 2.89 1.94 13.75
CA HIS A 170 1.87 2.89 14.17
C HIS A 170 0.46 2.40 13.77
N HIS A 171 -0.56 3.10 14.26
CA HIS A 171 -1.92 2.97 13.75
C HIS A 171 -2.21 4.09 12.76
N ASP A 172 -2.88 3.76 11.65
CA ASP A 172 -3.34 4.78 10.70
C ASP A 172 -4.47 5.63 11.26
N VAL A 173 -5.23 5.08 12.21
CA VAL A 173 -6.25 5.83 12.95
C VAL A 173 -5.59 6.64 14.07
N GLY A 174 -5.93 7.92 14.16
CA GLY A 174 -5.51 8.78 15.27
C GLY A 174 -6.17 8.33 16.59
N GLU A 175 -5.50 8.60 17.71
CA GLU A 175 -6.01 8.25 19.04
C GLU A 175 -7.35 8.97 19.31
N LEU A 176 -8.44 8.20 19.42
CA LEU A 176 -9.83 8.69 19.41
C LEU A 176 -10.11 9.82 20.42
N ASP A 177 -9.48 9.76 21.60
CA ASP A 177 -9.71 10.69 22.69
C ASP A 177 -8.74 11.88 22.74
N THR A 178 -7.76 11.94 21.84
CA THR A 178 -6.76 13.02 21.80
C THR A 178 -7.18 14.18 20.91
N ALA A 179 -6.56 15.35 21.13
CA ALA A 179 -6.73 16.51 20.25
C ALA A 179 -6.31 16.17 18.82
N SER A 180 -5.18 15.48 18.65
CA SER A 180 -4.66 15.06 17.35
C SER A 180 -5.59 14.08 16.62
N GLY A 181 -6.19 13.12 17.32
CA GLY A 181 -7.13 12.17 16.72
C GLY A 181 -8.44 12.83 16.30
N LYS A 182 -8.94 13.78 17.10
CA LYS A 182 -10.10 14.61 16.74
C LYS A 182 -9.81 15.50 15.53
N GLN A 183 -8.62 16.07 15.45
CA GLN A 183 -8.18 16.87 14.31
C GLN A 183 -8.05 16.02 13.05
N LEU A 184 -7.46 14.83 13.15
CA LEU A 184 -7.34 13.90 12.01
C LEU A 184 -8.72 13.44 11.52
N ALA A 185 -9.68 13.26 12.44
CA ALA A 185 -11.05 12.86 12.10
C ALA A 185 -11.96 14.04 11.71
N ALA A 186 -11.48 15.28 11.75
CA ALA A 186 -12.30 16.47 11.52
C ALA A 186 -12.84 16.52 10.08
N GLU A 187 -12.09 15.98 9.12
CA GLU A 187 -12.39 16.02 7.68
C GLU A 187 -12.80 14.63 7.14
N GLY A 188 -13.83 14.02 7.73
CA GLY A 188 -14.42 12.78 7.20
C GLY A 188 -14.50 11.61 8.19
N GLY A 189 -14.11 11.83 9.45
CA GLY A 189 -14.17 10.81 10.50
C GLY A 189 -12.93 9.94 10.58
N HIS A 190 -13.02 8.83 11.32
CA HIS A 190 -11.89 7.93 11.53
C HIS A 190 -11.67 6.99 10.34
N ARG A 191 -10.39 6.77 10.00
CA ARG A 191 -9.99 5.79 8.98
C ARG A 191 -10.42 4.38 9.39
N VAL A 192 -11.04 3.67 8.45
CA VAL A 192 -11.50 2.28 8.64
C VAL A 192 -10.69 1.25 7.86
N ALA A 193 -9.94 1.70 6.85
CA ALA A 193 -9.09 0.88 6.00
C ALA A 193 -7.99 1.74 5.37
N THR A 194 -6.87 1.11 5.04
CA THR A 194 -5.76 1.71 4.30
C THR A 194 -5.40 0.79 3.14
N VAL A 195 -5.14 1.38 1.97
CA VAL A 195 -4.59 0.66 0.82
C VAL A 195 -3.20 1.22 0.56
N LEU A 196 -2.18 0.36 0.66
CA LEU A 196 -0.81 0.69 0.29
C LEU A 196 -0.56 0.19 -1.14
N LEU A 197 -0.14 1.10 -2.02
CA LEU A 197 0.21 0.82 -3.40
C LEU A 197 1.72 0.92 -3.55
N TYR A 198 2.38 -0.19 -3.90
CA TYR A 198 3.81 -0.19 -4.21
C TYR A 198 4.01 0.31 -5.64
N LEU A 199 4.74 1.42 -5.79
CA LEU A 199 4.92 2.11 -7.07
C LEU A 199 6.25 1.75 -7.76
N SER A 200 7.16 1.08 -7.07
CA SER A 200 8.46 0.67 -7.59
C SER A 200 8.94 -0.57 -6.86
N ASP A 201 9.66 -1.43 -7.57
CA ASP A 201 10.37 -2.55 -6.98
C ASP A 201 11.56 -2.05 -6.13
N VAL A 202 11.88 -2.85 -5.12
CA VAL A 202 13.08 -2.70 -4.29
C VAL A 202 13.91 -3.95 -4.50
N ASP A 203 15.23 -3.80 -4.56
CA ASP A 203 16.14 -4.93 -4.68
C ASP A 203 15.93 -5.94 -3.53
N ASP A 204 16.19 -7.22 -3.78
CA ASP A 204 15.93 -8.30 -2.82
C ASP A 204 16.63 -8.10 -1.45
N ASP A 205 17.73 -7.34 -1.42
CA ASP A 205 18.51 -6.97 -0.24
C ASP A 205 18.21 -5.56 0.31
N GLY A 206 17.32 -4.80 -0.35
CA GLY A 206 16.97 -3.43 0.01
C GLY A 206 15.97 -3.29 1.16
N GLY A 207 15.25 -4.36 1.50
CA GLY A 207 14.19 -4.36 2.53
C GLY A 207 12.97 -3.52 2.10
N GLY A 208 12.34 -2.83 3.06
CA GLY A 208 11.20 -1.93 2.80
C GLY A 208 9.83 -2.60 2.94
N GLU A 209 9.78 -3.77 3.60
CA GLU A 209 8.55 -4.50 3.82
C GLU A 209 7.57 -3.75 4.71
N THR A 210 6.28 -3.86 4.38
CA THR A 210 5.21 -3.47 5.31
C THR A 210 4.98 -4.59 6.31
N ALA A 211 5.39 -4.37 7.57
CA ALA A 211 5.26 -5.35 8.64
C ALA A 211 4.04 -5.08 9.54
N THR A 212 3.12 -6.06 9.65
CA THR A 212 1.99 -6.04 10.58
C THR A 212 2.34 -6.79 11.87
N VAL A 213 2.95 -6.09 12.83
CA VAL A 213 3.53 -6.68 14.06
C VAL A 213 2.54 -7.40 14.99
N THR A 214 1.24 -7.23 14.79
CA THR A 214 0.19 -7.87 15.59
C THR A 214 -0.54 -9.01 14.88
N ALA A 215 -0.17 -9.32 13.62
CA ALA A 215 -0.82 -10.36 12.85
C ALA A 215 -0.66 -11.73 13.52
N ARG A 216 -1.75 -12.49 13.54
CA ARG A 216 -1.78 -13.88 13.99
C ARG A 216 -2.23 -14.78 12.82
N PRO A 217 -1.61 -15.96 12.66
CA PRO A 217 -2.05 -16.94 11.67
C PRO A 217 -3.48 -17.43 11.93
#